data_AF-E4Y0J0-F1
#
_entry.id   AF-E4Y0J0-F1
#
_cell.length_a   1.000
_cell.length_b   1.000
_cell.length_c   1.000
_cell.angle_alpha   90.00
_cell.angle_beta   90.00
_cell.angle_gamma   90.00
#
_symmetry.space_group_name_H-M   'P 1'
#
loop_
_entity.id
_entity.type
_entity.pdbx_description
1 polymer ?
#
loop_
_entity_poly.entity_id
_entity_poly.type
_entity_poly.pdbx_seq_one_letter_code
_entity_poly.pdbx_strand_id
1 'polypeptide(L)'
;MNFLEGEKEEEPITVIDNNEDEDDNESLDSDDLEFEQFEFETPNLSKYSPRFLLEASGILVDRNLTQSMSESEKSKRKVAALERIPYLARVNETSSKELVDELLTGITHFEIIDENDSILVEKALISLAFVAPTFYAPAISSQFYEESLSLEKRQIILSALSKAVKELADNPDDEFEKDQFLTDSKTLSAKLESQTRRWGSRPKSEKKLKSRFYPAAGSFLFPFLSKWDKNKRTLLLESADKDILSRMIAFVGQIVSVLGNIPDIDKYVLPAMDFLATFRRIDDTNLKLSIIRSFQICLLSRASVGNQVSIDENWRIWLEECRFLDCPHLSIAAAEICELF
;
A
#
# COMPACT_ATOMS: atom_id res chain seq x y z
N MET A 1 -35.59 -14.97 -68.49
CA MET A 1 -34.95 -16.24 -68.86
C MET A 1 -33.87 -16.45 -67.82
N ASN A 2 -34.10 -17.12 -66.68
CA ASN A 2 -34.77 -18.42 -66.43
C ASN A 2 -33.95 -19.57 -67.05
N PHE A 3 -33.35 -20.51 -66.32
CA PHE A 3 -33.95 -21.57 -65.46
C PHE A 3 -34.97 -22.45 -66.21
N LEU A 4 -34.95 -23.79 -66.17
CA LEU A 4 -34.01 -24.80 -65.61
C LEU A 4 -33.43 -25.68 -66.76
N GLU A 5 -33.03 -26.96 -66.72
CA GLU A 5 -33.02 -28.12 -65.78
C GLU A 5 -31.82 -29.04 -66.15
N GLY A 6 -31.24 -29.90 -65.30
CA GLY A 6 -31.64 -31.30 -65.01
C GLY A 6 -30.81 -32.30 -65.87
N GLU A 7 -30.46 -33.55 -65.52
CA GLU A 7 -30.55 -34.48 -64.36
C GLU A 7 -29.48 -35.62 -64.62
N LYS A 8 -29.05 -36.59 -63.78
CA LYS A 8 -29.24 -37.04 -62.37
C LYS A 8 -28.11 -38.07 -62.00
N GLU A 9 -28.28 -38.86 -60.90
CA GLU A 9 -27.67 -40.19 -60.60
C GLU A 9 -26.17 -40.31 -60.21
N GLU A 10 -25.73 -41.24 -59.35
CA GLU A 10 -26.28 -41.78 -58.07
C GLU A 10 -25.19 -42.59 -57.31
N GLU A 11 -25.29 -42.75 -55.97
CA GLU A 11 -24.39 -43.58 -55.14
C GLU A 11 -25.00 -44.96 -54.80
N PRO A 12 -24.15 -45.97 -54.49
CA PRO A 12 -24.56 -47.01 -53.54
C PRO A 12 -23.53 -47.26 -52.41
N ILE A 13 -24.06 -47.49 -51.20
CA ILE A 13 -23.33 -47.82 -49.96
C ILE A 13 -23.46 -49.33 -49.67
N THR A 14 -22.41 -49.99 -49.15
CA THR A 14 -22.42 -51.24 -48.32
C THR A 14 -20.99 -51.78 -48.16
N VAL A 15 -20.59 -52.58 -47.15
CA VAL A 15 -21.06 -52.82 -45.77
C VAL A 15 -19.84 -53.35 -44.96
N ILE A 16 -19.86 -53.26 -43.63
CA ILE A 16 -18.79 -53.76 -42.74
C ILE A 16 -18.79 -55.30 -42.71
N ASP A 17 -17.61 -55.91 -42.57
CA ASP A 17 -17.49 -57.27 -42.01
C ASP A 17 -16.32 -57.33 -41.02
N ASN A 18 -16.48 -58.07 -39.92
CA ASN A 18 -15.53 -58.13 -38.81
C ASN A 18 -14.89 -59.53 -38.76
N ASN A 19 -13.60 -59.61 -38.41
CA ASN A 19 -13.04 -60.80 -37.77
C ASN A 19 -12.12 -60.34 -36.63
N GLU A 20 -12.32 -60.95 -35.47
CA GLU A 20 -11.47 -60.83 -34.28
C GLU A 20 -10.41 -61.94 -34.33
N ASP A 21 -9.21 -61.66 -33.84
CA ASP A 21 -8.29 -62.66 -33.28
C ASP A 21 -7.32 -61.92 -32.35
N GLU A 22 -7.09 -62.49 -31.16
CA GLU A 22 -6.32 -61.88 -30.06
C GLU A 22 -4.83 -62.25 -30.16
N ASP A 23 -3.91 -61.32 -29.82
CA ASP A 23 -2.90 -61.58 -28.77
C ASP A 23 -2.17 -60.29 -28.34
N ASP A 24 -1.77 -60.23 -27.06
CA ASP A 24 -1.24 -59.03 -26.41
C ASP A 24 0.16 -58.60 -26.89
N ASN A 25 0.43 -57.29 -26.82
CA ASN A 25 1.69 -56.78 -26.28
C ASN A 25 1.51 -55.36 -25.71
N GLU A 26 1.87 -55.19 -24.43
CA GLU A 26 1.74 -53.94 -23.70
C GLU A 26 2.67 -52.84 -24.25
N SER A 27 2.21 -51.58 -24.27
CA SER A 27 2.63 -50.57 -23.28
C SER A 27 2.42 -49.13 -23.77
N LEU A 28 2.39 -48.21 -22.81
CA LEU A 28 2.29 -46.76 -22.99
C LEU A 28 0.96 -46.28 -23.58
N ASP A 29 -0.12 -46.51 -22.82
CA ASP A 29 -1.23 -45.56 -22.88
C ASP A 29 -0.70 -44.19 -22.43
N SER A 30 -0.83 -43.19 -23.28
CA SER A 30 -0.37 -41.83 -22.98
C SER A 30 -1.54 -41.08 -22.34
N ASP A 31 -1.95 -41.56 -21.17
CA ASP A 31 -3.08 -41.04 -20.38
C ASP A 31 -3.11 -39.52 -20.41
N ASP A 32 -4.29 -38.97 -20.74
CA ASP A 32 -4.49 -37.55 -20.94
C ASP A 32 -3.97 -36.74 -19.74
N LEU A 33 -2.85 -36.04 -19.96
CA LEU A 33 -2.55 -34.81 -19.24
C LEU A 33 -3.52 -33.73 -19.75
N GLU A 34 -4.81 -33.94 -19.46
CA GLU A 34 -5.81 -32.89 -19.44
C GLU A 34 -5.29 -31.84 -18.44
N PHE A 35 -4.69 -30.78 -18.99
CA PHE A 35 -4.26 -29.65 -18.19
C PHE A 35 -5.50 -29.08 -17.54
N GLU A 36 -5.69 -29.37 -16.24
CA GLU A 36 -6.59 -28.61 -15.38
C GLU A 36 -6.29 -27.14 -15.62
N GLN A 37 -7.18 -26.49 -16.37
CA GLN A 37 -7.13 -25.04 -16.50
C GLN A 37 -7.43 -24.53 -15.11
N PHE A 38 -6.37 -24.15 -14.39
CA PHE A 38 -6.48 -23.45 -13.12
C PHE A 38 -7.26 -22.17 -13.38
N GLU A 39 -8.58 -22.26 -13.22
CA GLU A 39 -9.51 -21.15 -13.24
C GLU A 39 -9.30 -20.37 -11.95
N PHE A 40 -8.14 -19.70 -11.88
CA PHE A 40 -8.03 -18.43 -11.20
C PHE A 40 -9.26 -17.63 -11.59
N GLU A 41 -10.06 -17.23 -10.61
CA GLU A 41 -11.19 -16.33 -10.80
C GLU A 41 -10.68 -15.05 -11.51
N THR A 42 -10.75 -15.02 -12.84
CA THR A 42 -10.29 -13.85 -13.59
C THR A 42 -11.27 -12.74 -13.28
N PRO A 43 -10.87 -11.66 -12.56
CA PRO A 43 -11.81 -10.61 -12.19
C PRO A 43 -12.31 -10.00 -13.49
N ASN A 44 -13.64 -10.06 -13.73
CA ASN A 44 -14.26 -9.91 -15.06
C ASN A 44 -13.60 -8.79 -15.88
N LEU A 45 -12.66 -9.19 -16.76
CA LEU A 45 -11.67 -8.28 -17.32
C LEU A 45 -12.36 -7.38 -18.33
N SER A 46 -12.58 -6.11 -17.95
CA SER A 46 -13.10 -5.12 -18.87
C SER A 46 -12.20 -5.07 -20.11
N LYS A 47 -12.80 -4.87 -21.30
CA LYS A 47 -12.08 -4.76 -22.59
C LYS A 47 -10.95 -3.70 -22.57
N TYR A 48 -10.99 -2.81 -21.59
CA TYR A 48 -10.08 -1.68 -21.40
C TYR A 48 -8.99 -1.93 -20.34
N SER A 49 -9.02 -3.08 -19.65
CA SER A 49 -8.13 -3.38 -18.53
C SER A 49 -6.72 -3.77 -19.00
N PRO A 50 -5.65 -3.10 -18.52
CA PRO A 50 -4.29 -3.37 -18.95
C PRO A 50 -3.75 -4.71 -18.44
N ARG A 51 -2.86 -5.31 -19.24
CA ARG A 51 -2.22 -6.61 -18.96
C ARG A 51 -0.97 -6.49 -18.08
N PHE A 52 -0.29 -5.34 -18.11
CA PHE A 52 0.96 -5.10 -17.39
C PHE A 52 1.14 -3.62 -17.03
N LEU A 53 1.99 -3.32 -16.04
CA LEU A 53 2.16 -1.96 -15.49
C LEU A 53 2.60 -0.91 -16.53
N LEU A 54 3.42 -1.30 -17.52
CA LEU A 54 3.83 -0.41 -18.64
C LEU A 54 2.69 -0.09 -19.63
N GLU A 55 1.64 -0.92 -19.70
CA GLU A 55 0.42 -0.62 -20.44
C GLU A 55 -0.48 0.33 -19.64
N ALA A 56 -0.62 0.08 -18.33
CA ALA A 56 -1.38 0.93 -17.42
C ALA A 56 -0.83 2.36 -17.35
N SER A 57 0.50 2.52 -17.21
CA SER A 57 1.16 3.83 -17.24
C SER A 57 0.90 4.56 -18.55
N GLY A 58 1.13 3.91 -19.70
CA GLY A 58 0.90 4.50 -21.01
C GLY A 58 -0.57 4.85 -21.28
N ILE A 59 -1.55 4.18 -20.64
CA ILE A 59 -2.97 4.59 -20.68
C ILE A 59 -3.19 5.85 -19.84
N LEU A 60 -2.64 5.93 -18.64
CA LEU A 60 -2.82 7.08 -17.74
C LEU A 60 -2.19 8.36 -18.29
N VAL A 61 -0.98 8.29 -18.86
CA VAL A 61 -0.27 9.42 -19.50
C VAL A 61 -0.61 9.62 -20.99
N ASP A 62 -1.76 9.11 -21.43
CA ASP A 62 -2.32 9.23 -22.80
C ASP A 62 -1.48 8.64 -23.95
N ARG A 63 -0.24 8.19 -23.74
CA ARG A 63 0.63 7.54 -24.75
C ARG A 63 -0.06 6.42 -25.53
N ASN A 64 -0.90 5.64 -24.86
CA ASN A 64 -1.59 4.48 -25.43
C ASN A 64 -3.02 4.82 -25.92
N LEU A 65 -3.42 6.10 -25.94
CA LEU A 65 -4.75 6.57 -26.34
C LEU A 65 -4.64 7.42 -27.61
N THR A 66 -5.38 7.07 -28.66
CA THR A 66 -5.29 7.78 -29.95
C THR A 66 -6.17 9.03 -29.97
N GLN A 67 -5.79 10.02 -30.79
CA GLN A 67 -6.60 11.23 -31.02
C GLN A 67 -7.97 10.93 -31.66
N SER A 68 -8.14 9.75 -32.28
CA SER A 68 -9.41 9.29 -32.87
C SER A 68 -10.39 8.69 -31.87
N MET A 69 -9.99 8.44 -30.62
CA MET A 69 -10.86 7.88 -29.57
C MET A 69 -11.67 8.99 -28.90
N SER A 70 -12.95 8.69 -28.61
CA SER A 70 -13.80 9.61 -27.84
C SER A 70 -13.31 9.76 -26.39
N GLU A 71 -13.53 10.93 -25.78
CA GLU A 71 -13.16 11.16 -24.37
C GLU A 71 -13.84 10.17 -23.41
N SER A 72 -15.05 9.71 -23.72
CA SER A 72 -15.73 8.65 -22.95
C SER A 72 -14.99 7.31 -22.99
N GLU A 73 -14.32 6.99 -24.11
CA GLU A 73 -13.50 5.77 -24.20
C GLU A 73 -12.15 5.94 -23.48
N LYS A 74 -11.54 7.14 -23.59
CA LYS A 74 -10.29 7.47 -22.87
C LYS A 74 -10.49 7.41 -21.35
N SER A 75 -11.54 8.06 -20.84
CA SER A 75 -11.95 8.01 -19.43
C SER A 75 -12.13 6.57 -18.95
N LYS A 76 -12.93 5.75 -19.65
CA LYS A 76 -13.14 4.32 -19.31
C LYS A 76 -11.85 3.51 -19.27
N ARG A 77 -10.87 3.81 -20.14
CA ARG A 77 -9.55 3.17 -20.12
C ARG A 77 -8.70 3.62 -18.94
N LYS A 78 -8.70 4.91 -18.59
CA LYS A 78 -7.96 5.40 -17.41
C LYS A 78 -8.54 4.84 -16.10
N VAL A 79 -9.87 4.78 -15.96
CA VAL A 79 -10.54 4.11 -14.82
C VAL A 79 -10.15 2.62 -14.76
N ALA A 80 -10.29 1.88 -15.87
CA ALA A 80 -9.92 0.46 -15.94
C ALA A 80 -8.42 0.19 -15.69
N ALA A 81 -7.55 1.18 -15.91
CA ALA A 81 -6.14 1.13 -15.54
C ALA A 81 -5.95 1.31 -14.02
N LEU A 82 -6.61 2.29 -13.38
CA LEU A 82 -6.57 2.47 -11.92
C LEU A 82 -7.12 1.24 -11.18
N GLU A 83 -8.24 0.68 -11.63
CA GLU A 83 -8.83 -0.57 -11.08
C GLU A 83 -7.85 -1.74 -11.12
N ARG A 84 -7.02 -1.82 -12.17
CA ARG A 84 -6.15 -2.96 -12.44
C ARG A 84 -4.76 -2.83 -11.83
N ILE A 85 -4.27 -1.60 -11.59
CA ILE A 85 -2.95 -1.33 -11.00
C ILE A 85 -2.71 -2.09 -9.68
N PRO A 86 -3.64 -2.13 -8.68
CA PRO A 86 -3.42 -2.89 -7.44
C PRO A 86 -3.15 -4.38 -7.64
N TYR A 87 -3.82 -5.03 -8.59
CA TYR A 87 -3.54 -6.42 -8.95
C TYR A 87 -2.16 -6.52 -9.64
N LEU A 88 -1.89 -5.65 -10.61
CA LEU A 88 -0.64 -5.67 -11.37
C LEU A 88 0.59 -5.40 -10.47
N ALA A 89 0.44 -4.53 -9.49
CA ALA A 89 1.43 -4.29 -8.44
C ALA A 89 1.66 -5.55 -7.59
N ARG A 90 0.59 -6.24 -7.15
CA ARG A 90 0.72 -7.46 -6.33
C ARG A 90 1.46 -8.59 -7.06
N VAL A 91 1.33 -8.71 -8.39
CA VAL A 91 2.02 -9.75 -9.19
C VAL A 91 3.39 -9.33 -9.74
N ASN A 92 3.85 -8.10 -9.48
CA ASN A 92 5.19 -7.64 -9.85
C ASN A 92 5.99 -7.31 -8.58
N GLU A 93 6.91 -8.20 -8.18
CA GLU A 93 7.72 -8.03 -6.96
C GLU A 93 8.56 -6.74 -6.97
N THR A 94 8.97 -6.27 -8.15
CA THR A 94 9.78 -5.06 -8.35
C THR A 94 9.38 -4.31 -9.63
N SER A 95 9.82 -3.05 -9.77
CA SER A 95 9.74 -2.28 -11.03
C SER A 95 10.85 -1.23 -11.10
N SER A 96 11.14 -0.75 -12.32
CA SER A 96 12.13 0.32 -12.53
C SER A 96 11.61 1.67 -12.03
N LYS A 97 12.54 2.58 -11.72
CA LYS A 97 12.21 3.93 -11.24
C LYS A 97 11.36 4.69 -12.26
N GLU A 98 11.68 4.58 -13.53
CA GLU A 98 11.05 5.30 -14.65
C GLU A 98 9.58 4.92 -14.79
N LEU A 99 9.26 3.62 -14.63
CA LEU A 99 7.89 3.12 -14.65
C LEU A 99 7.10 3.61 -13.43
N VAL A 100 7.73 3.68 -12.25
CA VAL A 100 7.09 4.20 -11.03
C VAL A 100 6.87 5.71 -11.11
N ASP A 101 7.83 6.48 -11.63
CA ASP A 101 7.68 7.93 -11.87
C ASP A 101 6.54 8.20 -12.89
N GLU A 102 6.44 7.42 -13.96
CA GLU A 102 5.37 7.55 -14.97
C GLU A 102 4.00 7.17 -14.41
N LEU A 103 3.88 6.05 -13.67
CA LEU A 103 2.65 5.64 -13.00
C LEU A 103 2.18 6.68 -11.98
N LEU A 104 3.09 7.14 -11.11
CA LEU A 104 2.76 8.16 -10.11
C LEU A 104 2.25 9.43 -10.77
N THR A 105 2.93 9.92 -11.80
CA THR A 105 2.51 11.11 -12.56
C THR A 105 1.10 10.94 -13.14
N GLY A 106 0.81 9.79 -13.76
CA GLY A 106 -0.50 9.47 -14.32
C GLY A 106 -1.62 9.33 -13.28
N ILE A 107 -1.34 8.80 -12.09
CA ILE A 107 -2.33 8.63 -11.01
C ILE A 107 -2.59 9.95 -10.27
N THR A 108 -1.56 10.74 -9.97
CA THR A 108 -1.73 12.02 -9.27
C THR A 108 -2.46 13.05 -10.14
N HIS A 109 -2.20 13.07 -11.44
CA HIS A 109 -2.87 13.96 -12.41
C HIS A 109 -4.17 13.39 -13.02
N PHE A 110 -4.62 12.20 -12.60
CA PHE A 110 -5.93 11.67 -13.00
C PHE A 110 -7.07 12.61 -12.57
N GLU A 111 -7.99 12.96 -13.48
CA GLU A 111 -9.17 13.78 -13.18
C GLU A 111 -10.18 12.98 -12.36
N ILE A 112 -10.41 13.39 -11.10
CA ILE A 112 -11.39 12.76 -10.21
C ILE A 112 -12.76 13.37 -10.49
N ILE A 113 -13.73 12.54 -10.84
CA ILE A 113 -15.13 12.96 -11.08
C ILE A 113 -16.01 12.64 -9.86
N ASP A 114 -15.71 11.55 -9.12
CA ASP A 114 -16.48 11.13 -7.95
C ASP A 114 -15.66 10.47 -6.81
N GLU A 115 -16.36 10.00 -5.77
CA GLU A 115 -15.75 9.33 -4.62
C GLU A 115 -15.12 7.96 -4.98
N ASN A 116 -15.64 7.27 -6.00
CA ASN A 116 -15.09 5.99 -6.46
C ASN A 116 -13.77 6.21 -7.19
N ASP A 117 -13.67 7.23 -8.05
CA ASP A 117 -12.40 7.67 -8.64
C ASP A 117 -11.36 7.99 -7.56
N SER A 118 -11.77 8.68 -6.49
CA SER A 118 -10.89 8.99 -5.35
C SER A 118 -10.35 7.72 -4.66
N ILE A 119 -11.21 6.72 -4.46
CA ILE A 119 -10.86 5.41 -3.88
C ILE A 119 -9.94 4.63 -4.81
N LEU A 120 -10.14 4.69 -6.13
CA LEU A 120 -9.29 4.02 -7.13
C LEU A 120 -7.91 4.66 -7.21
N VAL A 121 -7.82 6.00 -7.22
CA VAL A 121 -6.56 6.76 -7.14
C VAL A 121 -5.80 6.39 -5.86
N GLU A 122 -6.46 6.35 -4.70
CA GLU A 122 -5.80 6.01 -3.43
C GLU A 122 -5.26 4.57 -3.43
N LYS A 123 -6.08 3.59 -3.83
CA LYS A 123 -5.67 2.17 -3.95
C LYS A 123 -4.49 1.99 -4.91
N ALA A 124 -4.51 2.67 -6.05
CA ALA A 124 -3.43 2.63 -7.02
C ALA A 124 -2.12 3.15 -6.41
N LEU A 125 -2.14 4.33 -5.75
CA LEU A 125 -0.98 4.89 -5.06
C LEU A 125 -0.41 3.94 -3.98
N ILE A 126 -1.27 3.41 -3.09
CA ILE A 126 -0.86 2.46 -2.03
C ILE A 126 -0.12 1.27 -2.64
N SER A 127 -0.67 0.69 -3.70
CA SER A 127 -0.12 -0.54 -4.30
C SER A 127 1.29 -0.37 -4.87
N LEU A 128 1.64 0.80 -5.40
CA LEU A 128 2.99 1.08 -5.94
C LEU A 128 4.06 1.11 -4.84
N ALA A 129 3.68 1.38 -3.59
CA ALA A 129 4.59 1.38 -2.46
C ALA A 129 5.20 -0.01 -2.19
N PHE A 130 4.53 -1.10 -2.56
CA PHE A 130 5.04 -2.45 -2.40
C PHE A 130 6.05 -2.86 -3.48
N VAL A 131 5.88 -2.32 -4.68
CA VAL A 131 6.65 -2.66 -5.89
C VAL A 131 8.03 -1.98 -5.87
N ALA A 132 8.10 -0.73 -5.39
CA ALA A 132 9.36 0.00 -5.34
C ALA A 132 9.38 1.05 -4.21
N PRO A 133 9.29 0.66 -2.92
CA PRO A 133 9.13 1.60 -1.80
C PRO A 133 10.22 2.68 -1.75
N THR A 134 11.45 2.34 -2.15
CA THR A 134 12.61 3.24 -2.18
C THR A 134 12.58 4.27 -3.31
N PHE A 135 11.83 4.04 -4.40
CA PHE A 135 11.63 5.00 -5.51
C PHE A 135 10.28 5.71 -5.42
N TYR A 136 9.23 4.99 -5.05
CA TYR A 136 7.88 5.50 -4.81
C TYR A 136 7.88 6.68 -3.84
N ALA A 137 8.43 6.49 -2.64
CA ALA A 137 8.29 7.47 -1.57
C ALA A 137 9.00 8.82 -1.84
N PRO A 138 10.24 8.88 -2.40
CA PRO A 138 10.85 10.14 -2.79
C PRO A 138 10.14 10.85 -3.95
N ALA A 139 9.56 10.10 -4.89
CA ALA A 139 8.86 10.62 -6.06
C ALA A 139 7.49 11.21 -5.68
N ILE A 140 6.65 10.48 -4.96
CA ILE A 140 5.34 10.97 -4.49
C ILE A 140 5.52 12.12 -3.46
N SER A 141 6.58 12.07 -2.63
CA SER A 141 6.99 13.20 -1.79
C SER A 141 7.55 14.38 -2.57
N SER A 142 7.75 14.28 -3.89
CA SER A 142 7.97 15.44 -4.76
C SER A 142 6.65 16.01 -5.22
N GLN A 143 5.79 15.17 -5.81
CA GLN A 143 4.49 15.57 -6.36
C GLN A 143 3.59 16.23 -5.32
N PHE A 144 3.62 15.78 -4.06
CA PHE A 144 2.92 16.43 -2.95
C PHE A 144 3.21 17.95 -2.83
N TYR A 145 4.43 18.40 -3.12
CA TYR A 145 4.84 19.81 -3.00
C TYR A 145 4.79 20.59 -4.32
N GLU A 146 4.42 19.98 -5.45
CA GLU A 146 4.34 20.66 -6.75
C GLU A 146 3.19 21.69 -6.78
N GLU A 147 3.38 22.81 -7.50
CA GLU A 147 2.41 23.91 -7.58
C GLU A 147 1.13 23.52 -8.34
N SER A 148 1.20 22.52 -9.23
CA SER A 148 0.08 22.00 -10.04
C SER A 148 -0.98 21.21 -9.26
N LEU A 149 -0.63 20.69 -8.07
CA LEU A 149 -1.48 19.73 -7.37
C LEU A 149 -2.58 20.42 -6.54
N SER A 150 -3.77 19.80 -6.46
CA SER A 150 -4.88 20.29 -5.62
C SER A 150 -4.71 19.91 -4.14
N LEU A 151 -5.41 20.61 -3.24
CA LEU A 151 -5.42 20.29 -1.80
C LEU A 151 -6.02 18.91 -1.52
N GLU A 152 -7.09 18.55 -2.25
CA GLU A 152 -7.72 17.23 -2.24
C GLU A 152 -6.73 16.12 -2.65
N LYS A 153 -6.02 16.28 -3.76
CA LYS A 153 -4.99 15.33 -4.19
C LYS A 153 -3.86 15.21 -3.17
N ARG A 154 -3.47 16.29 -2.49
CA ARG A 154 -2.51 16.24 -1.36
C ARG A 154 -3.05 15.44 -0.17
N GLN A 155 -4.35 15.54 0.15
CA GLN A 155 -4.98 14.72 1.19
C GLN A 155 -5.02 13.23 0.80
N ILE A 156 -5.34 12.92 -0.46
CA ILE A 156 -5.30 11.53 -0.99
C ILE A 156 -3.88 10.96 -0.93
N ILE A 157 -2.85 11.72 -1.34
CA ILE A 157 -1.44 11.30 -1.23
C ILE A 157 -1.05 11.04 0.23
N LEU A 158 -1.41 11.91 1.18
CA LEU A 158 -1.13 11.70 2.60
C LEU A 158 -1.83 10.46 3.17
N SER A 159 -3.07 10.20 2.75
CA SER A 159 -3.82 9.01 3.15
C SER A 159 -3.21 7.73 2.58
N ALA A 160 -2.88 7.72 1.28
CA ALA A 160 -2.19 6.62 0.61
C ALA A 160 -0.81 6.33 1.22
N LEU A 161 -0.01 7.36 1.50
CA LEU A 161 1.26 7.24 2.24
C LEU A 161 1.06 6.64 3.64
N SER A 162 0.05 7.11 4.38
CA SER A 162 -0.24 6.63 5.73
C SER A 162 -0.73 5.17 5.76
N LYS A 163 -1.48 4.73 4.74
CA LYS A 163 -1.89 3.33 4.58
C LYS A 163 -0.71 2.45 4.18
N ALA A 164 0.02 2.83 3.12
CA ALA A 164 1.21 2.12 2.65
C ALA A 164 2.28 1.91 3.74
N VAL A 165 2.53 2.89 4.62
CA VAL A 165 3.50 2.74 5.72
C VAL A 165 3.09 1.67 6.73
N LYS A 166 1.79 1.48 7.00
CA LYS A 166 1.29 0.38 7.85
C LYS A 166 1.41 -0.95 7.13
N GLU A 167 0.84 -1.06 5.93
CA GLU A 167 0.77 -2.32 5.18
C GLU A 167 2.16 -2.82 4.70
N LEU A 168 3.19 -1.96 4.66
CA LEU A 168 4.59 -2.36 4.45
C LEU A 168 5.30 -2.85 5.73
N ALA A 169 4.73 -2.61 6.91
CA ALA A 169 5.33 -2.98 8.19
C ALA A 169 4.64 -4.16 8.86
N ASP A 170 3.31 -4.24 8.74
CA ASP A 170 2.54 -5.46 8.95
C ASP A 170 2.95 -6.49 7.88
N ASN A 171 3.06 -7.79 8.23
CA ASN A 171 3.35 -8.83 7.23
C ASN A 171 2.03 -9.47 6.77
N PRO A 172 1.71 -9.53 5.47
CA PRO A 172 0.50 -10.21 4.99
C PRO A 172 0.52 -11.73 5.25
N ASP A 173 1.68 -12.30 5.53
CA ASP A 173 1.84 -13.72 5.90
C ASP A 173 1.27 -14.03 7.30
N ASP A 174 1.13 -13.03 8.18
CA ASP A 174 0.59 -13.18 9.55
C ASP A 174 -0.92 -13.53 9.54
N GLU A 175 -1.64 -13.41 8.42
CA GLU A 175 -3.03 -13.87 8.28
C GLU A 175 -3.10 -15.34 7.82
N PHE A 176 -2.26 -15.74 6.86
CA PHE A 176 -2.27 -17.10 6.29
C PHE A 176 -1.86 -18.19 7.31
N GLU A 177 -0.92 -17.94 8.23
CA GLU A 177 -0.64 -18.92 9.29
C GLU A 177 -1.80 -19.08 10.29
N LYS A 178 -2.65 -18.05 10.50
CA LYS A 178 -3.73 -18.13 11.51
C LYS A 178 -4.86 -19.08 11.07
N ASP A 179 -5.30 -19.00 9.82
CA ASP A 179 -6.41 -19.82 9.34
C ASP A 179 -6.03 -21.31 9.18
N GLN A 180 -4.77 -21.62 8.86
CA GLN A 180 -4.30 -23.02 8.80
C GLN A 180 -4.23 -23.70 10.17
N PHE A 181 -4.11 -22.95 11.28
CA PHE A 181 -4.11 -23.52 12.63
C PHE A 181 -5.51 -23.68 13.26
N LEU A 182 -6.57 -23.18 12.62
CA LEU A 182 -7.94 -23.22 13.15
C LEU A 182 -8.75 -24.46 12.71
N THR A 183 -8.35 -25.15 11.64
CA THR A 183 -9.05 -26.33 11.11
C THR A 183 -8.73 -27.63 11.86
N ASP A 184 -7.51 -27.82 12.36
CA ASP A 184 -7.04 -29.08 12.97
C ASP A 184 -7.29 -29.19 14.50
N SER A 185 -8.03 -28.23 15.08
CA SER A 185 -8.23 -28.06 16.53
C SER A 185 -9.18 -29.09 17.18
N LYS A 186 -9.32 -30.30 16.60
CA LYS A 186 -10.18 -31.39 17.12
C LYS A 186 -9.50 -32.76 17.25
N THR A 187 -8.25 -32.93 16.80
CA THR A 187 -7.53 -34.22 16.84
C THR A 187 -6.32 -34.23 17.78
N LEU A 188 -5.78 -33.07 18.13
CA LEU A 188 -4.52 -32.96 18.91
C LEU A 188 -4.68 -33.08 20.43
N SER A 189 -5.86 -32.81 21.00
CA SER A 189 -6.10 -32.88 22.45
C SER A 189 -5.83 -34.28 23.01
N ALA A 190 -6.21 -35.34 22.29
CA ALA A 190 -5.98 -36.74 22.68
C ALA A 190 -4.50 -37.21 22.59
N LYS A 191 -3.60 -36.42 21.97
CA LYS A 191 -2.16 -36.73 21.88
C LYS A 191 -1.29 -35.94 22.86
N LEU A 192 -1.83 -34.89 23.48
CA LEU A 192 -1.05 -33.94 24.28
C LEU A 192 -0.83 -34.39 25.74
N GLU A 193 -1.69 -35.26 26.28
CA GLU A 193 -1.57 -35.74 27.67
C GLU A 193 -0.50 -36.84 27.86
N SER A 194 -0.10 -37.53 26.78
CA SER A 194 0.80 -38.70 26.83
C SER A 194 2.30 -38.38 26.75
N GLN A 195 2.69 -37.11 26.56
CA GLN A 195 4.10 -36.68 26.50
C GLN A 195 4.51 -35.71 27.62
N THR A 196 4.16 -36.05 28.86
CA THR A 196 4.65 -35.33 30.05
C THR A 196 6.12 -35.65 30.34
N ARG A 197 7.07 -34.94 29.69
CA ARG A 197 8.47 -34.91 30.17
C ARG A 197 9.12 -33.53 30.07
N ARG A 198 9.62 -33.07 31.22
CA ARG A 198 10.23 -31.74 31.40
C ARG A 198 11.54 -31.59 30.62
N TRP A 199 11.68 -30.49 29.90
CA TRP A 199 12.92 -29.71 29.87
C TRP A 199 12.58 -28.22 29.87
N GLY A 200 13.51 -27.39 30.35
CA GLY A 200 13.27 -25.96 30.52
C GLY A 200 13.03 -25.27 29.18
N SER A 201 11.84 -24.69 29.00
CA SER A 201 11.53 -23.88 27.83
C SER A 201 12.43 -22.65 27.84
N ARG A 202 13.38 -22.58 26.91
CA ARG A 202 13.97 -21.29 26.52
C ARG A 202 12.82 -20.41 26.04
N PRO A 203 12.79 -19.09 26.35
CA PRO A 203 11.80 -18.21 25.73
C PRO A 203 11.86 -18.42 24.21
N LYS A 204 10.71 -18.62 23.56
CA LYS A 204 10.65 -18.71 22.10
C LYS A 204 11.35 -17.46 21.56
N SER A 205 12.45 -17.64 20.84
CA SER A 205 13.03 -16.55 20.07
C SER A 205 12.02 -16.19 19.00
N GLU A 206 11.24 -15.14 19.23
CA GLU A 206 10.34 -14.57 18.24
C GLU A 206 11.14 -14.37 16.95
N LYS A 207 10.74 -15.10 15.90
CA LYS A 207 11.27 -14.86 14.56
C LYS A 207 10.74 -13.50 14.15
N LYS A 208 11.51 -12.44 14.42
CA LYS A 208 11.21 -11.09 13.91
C LYS A 208 11.21 -11.16 12.39
N LEU A 209 10.02 -11.33 11.81
CA LEU A 209 9.76 -11.15 10.39
C LEU A 209 10.29 -9.77 10.00
N LYS A 210 11.01 -9.71 8.89
CA LYS A 210 11.72 -8.50 8.47
C LYS A 210 10.72 -7.54 7.84
N SER A 211 10.16 -6.64 8.65
CA SER A 211 9.35 -5.49 8.21
C SER A 211 9.87 -4.95 6.87
N ARG A 212 9.02 -4.97 5.83
CA ARG A 212 9.38 -4.49 4.49
C ARG A 212 9.58 -2.97 4.49
N PHE A 213 8.98 -2.27 5.46
CA PHE A 213 9.12 -0.84 5.67
C PHE A 213 10.50 -0.41 6.18
N TYR A 214 11.09 -1.11 7.17
CA TYR A 214 12.34 -0.68 7.81
C TYR A 214 13.49 -0.35 6.83
N PRO A 215 13.80 -1.18 5.80
CA PRO A 215 14.82 -0.85 4.79
C PRO A 215 14.52 0.39 3.94
N ALA A 216 13.26 0.80 3.84
CA ALA A 216 12.81 1.92 3.01
C ALA A 216 12.42 3.18 3.80
N ALA A 217 12.31 3.11 5.13
CA ALA A 217 11.73 4.18 5.95
C ALA A 217 12.41 5.55 5.79
N GLY A 218 13.73 5.57 5.55
CA GLY A 218 14.46 6.81 5.25
C GLY A 218 13.99 7.50 3.95
N SER A 219 13.57 6.72 2.95
CA SER A 219 12.98 7.21 1.70
C SER A 219 11.56 7.75 1.87
N PHE A 220 10.86 7.38 2.94
CA PHE A 220 9.57 7.98 3.31
C PHE A 220 9.76 9.25 4.15
N LEU A 221 10.62 9.22 5.18
CA LEU A 221 10.77 10.36 6.10
C LEU A 221 11.54 11.53 5.48
N PHE A 222 12.78 11.32 5.04
CA PHE A 222 13.69 12.43 4.75
C PHE A 222 13.32 13.25 3.49
N PRO A 223 12.82 12.65 2.38
CA PRO A 223 12.29 13.43 1.25
C PRO A 223 11.07 14.28 1.63
N PHE A 224 10.24 13.80 2.56
CA PHE A 224 9.05 14.49 3.02
C PHE A 224 9.42 15.69 3.92
N LEU A 225 10.32 15.49 4.89
CA LEU A 225 10.84 16.55 5.74
C LEU A 225 11.65 17.60 4.96
N SER A 226 12.53 17.20 4.03
CA SER A 226 13.44 18.12 3.31
C SER A 226 12.77 19.08 2.30
N LYS A 227 11.44 19.07 2.21
CA LYS A 227 10.66 19.85 1.24
C LYS A 227 9.52 20.67 1.86
N TRP A 228 9.23 20.57 3.17
CA TRP A 228 8.04 21.19 3.78
C TRP A 228 7.90 22.71 3.52
N ASP A 229 9.02 23.42 3.52
CA ASP A 229 9.06 24.89 3.39
C ASP A 229 8.93 25.39 1.93
N LYS A 230 8.98 24.50 0.93
CA LYS A 230 9.33 24.88 -0.46
C LYS A 230 8.21 25.50 -1.29
N ASN A 231 6.94 25.34 -0.91
CA ASN A 231 5.80 25.84 -1.69
C ASN A 231 4.84 26.69 -0.85
N LYS A 232 5.32 27.85 -0.39
CA LYS A 232 4.51 28.85 0.32
C LYS A 232 3.56 29.65 -0.60
N ARG A 233 3.26 29.15 -1.81
CA ARG A 233 2.37 29.79 -2.79
C ARG A 233 1.05 29.06 -2.95
N THR A 234 1.10 27.74 -3.12
CA THR A 234 -0.10 26.89 -3.30
C THR A 234 -0.30 25.90 -2.15
N LEU A 235 0.53 25.97 -1.09
CA LEU A 235 0.42 25.13 0.10
C LEU A 235 0.81 25.93 1.35
N LEU A 236 -0.16 26.66 1.89
CA LEU A 236 -0.05 27.61 3.00
C LEU A 236 -0.17 26.91 4.37
N LEU A 237 0.71 25.93 4.61
CA LEU A 237 0.69 25.05 5.79
C LEU A 237 0.59 25.79 7.15
N GLU A 238 1.24 26.95 7.25
CA GLU A 238 1.31 27.74 8.49
C GLU A 238 0.02 28.54 8.77
N SER A 239 -0.87 28.73 7.78
CA SER A 239 -2.00 29.67 7.88
C SER A 239 -3.34 29.11 7.40
N ALA A 240 -3.48 28.74 6.13
CA ALA A 240 -4.73 28.24 5.56
C ALA A 240 -4.83 26.70 5.57
N ASP A 241 -3.72 26.01 5.25
CA ASP A 241 -3.71 24.56 5.01
C ASP A 241 -3.32 23.76 6.27
N LYS A 242 -3.72 24.25 7.46
CA LYS A 242 -3.34 23.66 8.76
C LYS A 242 -3.82 22.22 8.95
N ASP A 243 -4.95 21.83 8.34
CA ASP A 243 -5.41 20.44 8.34
C ASP A 243 -4.48 19.51 7.56
N ILE A 244 -3.86 19.99 6.48
CA ILE A 244 -2.82 19.25 5.76
C ILE A 244 -1.59 19.14 6.65
N LEU A 245 -1.12 20.24 7.25
CA LEU A 245 0.03 20.23 8.17
C LEU A 245 -0.19 19.28 9.36
N SER A 246 -1.40 19.24 9.93
CA SER A 246 -1.79 18.34 11.02
C SER A 246 -1.71 16.87 10.61
N ARG A 247 -2.07 16.55 9.36
CA ARG A 247 -1.93 15.20 8.77
C ARG A 247 -0.47 14.87 8.42
N MET A 248 0.31 15.83 7.94
CA MET A 248 1.75 15.68 7.71
C MET A 248 2.50 15.32 8.99
N ILE A 249 2.17 16.00 10.09
CA ILE A 249 2.71 15.75 11.42
C ILE A 249 2.30 14.37 11.94
N ALA A 250 1.02 14.01 11.83
CA ALA A 250 0.54 12.68 12.21
C ALA A 250 1.21 11.56 11.39
N PHE A 251 1.49 11.79 10.09
CA PHE A 251 2.23 10.86 9.24
C PHE A 251 3.69 10.69 9.68
N VAL A 252 4.39 11.78 10.03
CA VAL A 252 5.74 11.73 10.61
C VAL A 252 5.76 10.94 11.93
N GLY A 253 4.79 11.19 12.82
CA GLY A 253 4.61 10.39 14.03
C GLY A 253 4.31 8.92 13.73
N GLN A 254 3.53 8.62 12.69
CA GLN A 254 3.22 7.25 12.29
C GLN A 254 4.46 6.49 11.81
N ILE A 255 5.34 7.12 11.02
CA ILE A 255 6.63 6.51 10.60
C ILE A 255 7.44 6.06 11.81
N VAL A 256 7.57 6.92 12.83
CA VAL A 256 8.30 6.60 14.07
C VAL A 256 7.62 5.47 14.86
N SER A 257 6.28 5.52 15.00
CA SER A 257 5.50 4.47 15.67
C SER A 257 5.70 3.10 15.02
N VAL A 258 5.65 3.07 13.69
CA VAL A 258 5.77 1.86 12.86
C VAL A 258 7.19 1.30 12.83
N LEU A 259 8.23 2.14 12.97
CA LEU A 259 9.61 1.67 13.16
C LEU A 259 9.82 1.04 14.55
N GLY A 260 9.12 1.56 15.57
CA GLY A 260 9.21 1.05 16.93
C GLY A 260 10.65 1.04 17.47
N ASN A 261 11.00 -0.03 18.18
CA ASN A 261 12.20 -0.10 19.01
C ASN A 261 13.41 -0.65 18.22
N ILE A 262 13.76 -0.01 17.11
CA ILE A 262 14.95 -0.33 16.31
C ILE A 262 16.24 0.24 16.94
N PRO A 263 17.42 -0.40 16.77
CA PRO A 263 18.65 0.02 17.44
C PRO A 263 19.16 1.42 17.08
N ASP A 264 18.69 2.00 15.97
CA ASP A 264 19.09 3.30 15.45
C ASP A 264 17.91 4.27 15.28
N ILE A 265 16.87 4.11 16.10
CA ILE A 265 15.63 4.92 16.10
C ILE A 265 15.87 6.43 16.18
N ASP A 266 16.94 6.90 16.86
CA ASP A 266 17.30 8.32 16.96
C ASP A 266 17.48 8.99 15.59
N LYS A 267 17.90 8.24 14.55
CA LYS A 267 18.05 8.76 13.16
C LYS A 267 16.73 9.26 12.58
N TYR A 268 15.62 8.71 13.03
CA TYR A 268 14.27 9.06 12.60
C TYR A 268 13.60 10.00 13.60
N VAL A 269 13.80 9.76 14.89
CA VAL A 269 13.17 10.55 15.95
C VAL A 269 13.73 11.96 16.05
N LEU A 270 15.05 12.18 15.99
CA LEU A 270 15.59 13.53 16.15
C LEU A 270 15.12 14.48 15.04
N PRO A 271 15.20 14.13 13.73
CA PRO A 271 14.64 14.98 12.67
C PRO A 271 13.11 15.13 12.73
N ALA A 272 12.40 14.13 13.26
CA ALA A 272 10.96 14.25 13.52
C ALA A 272 10.70 15.29 14.64
N MET A 273 11.39 15.21 15.77
CA MET A 273 11.24 16.16 16.88
C MET A 273 11.60 17.59 16.47
N ASP A 274 12.64 17.79 15.65
CA ASP A 274 13.00 19.11 15.11
C ASP A 274 11.90 19.68 14.18
N PHE A 275 11.32 18.84 13.32
CA PHE A 275 10.18 19.20 12.48
C PHE A 275 8.95 19.56 13.32
N LEU A 276 8.60 18.74 14.33
CA LEU A 276 7.51 19.04 15.27
C LEU A 276 7.75 20.35 16.03
N ALA A 277 8.99 20.61 16.45
CA ALA A 277 9.35 21.79 17.25
C ALA A 277 9.11 23.12 16.52
N THR A 278 9.15 23.10 15.18
CA THR A 278 8.98 24.26 14.29
C THR A 278 7.57 24.85 14.36
N PHE A 279 6.54 24.01 14.41
CA PHE A 279 5.13 24.45 14.27
C PHE A 279 4.44 24.80 15.59
N ARG A 280 5.11 24.62 16.73
CA ARG A 280 4.56 24.80 18.09
C ARG A 280 3.95 26.17 18.38
N ARG A 281 4.39 27.21 17.66
CA ARG A 281 3.90 28.60 17.80
C ARG A 281 2.64 28.89 16.98
N ILE A 282 2.18 27.97 16.12
CA ILE A 282 0.95 28.15 15.36
C ILE A 282 -0.23 27.91 16.31
N ASP A 283 -1.11 28.91 16.41
CA ASP A 283 -2.33 28.77 17.19
C ASP A 283 -3.38 28.00 16.39
N ASP A 284 -3.48 26.70 16.67
CA ASP A 284 -4.50 25.79 16.16
C ASP A 284 -4.59 24.53 17.04
N THR A 285 -5.79 24.17 17.46
CA THR A 285 -6.03 23.07 18.41
C THR A 285 -5.76 21.69 17.81
N ASN A 286 -6.13 21.47 16.55
CA ASN A 286 -5.94 20.19 15.87
C ASN A 286 -4.45 19.96 15.60
N LEU A 287 -3.75 21.01 15.17
CA LEU A 287 -2.32 21.00 14.94
C LEU A 287 -1.53 20.73 16.23
N LYS A 288 -1.84 21.45 17.32
CA LYS A 288 -1.22 21.22 18.64
C LYS A 288 -1.45 19.77 19.11
N LEU A 289 -2.66 19.22 18.94
CA LEU A 289 -2.96 17.83 19.31
C LEU A 289 -2.18 16.82 18.47
N SER A 290 -2.03 17.06 17.16
CA SER A 290 -1.18 16.25 16.27
C SER A 290 0.30 16.33 16.65
N ILE A 291 0.81 17.51 17.03
CA ILE A 291 2.19 17.69 17.53
C ILE A 291 2.38 16.89 18.81
N ILE A 292 1.52 17.05 19.82
CA ILE A 292 1.60 16.38 21.12
C ILE A 292 1.63 14.86 20.96
N ARG A 293 0.69 14.28 20.19
CA ARG A 293 0.66 12.82 19.94
C ARG A 293 1.89 12.30 19.20
N SER A 294 2.36 13.04 18.19
CA SER A 294 3.57 12.67 17.44
C SER A 294 4.84 12.77 18.30
N PHE A 295 4.86 13.73 19.23
CA PHE A 295 5.92 13.90 20.22
C PHE A 295 5.89 12.77 21.26
N GLN A 296 4.72 12.41 21.81
CA GLN A 296 4.54 11.27 22.73
C GLN A 296 5.12 9.98 22.15
N ILE A 297 4.80 9.68 20.88
CA ILE A 297 5.37 8.54 20.14
C ILE A 297 6.90 8.63 20.07
N CYS A 298 7.45 9.79 19.67
CA CYS A 298 8.89 10.03 19.61
C CYS A 298 9.61 9.78 20.94
N LEU A 299 9.03 10.20 22.08
CA LEU A 299 9.59 9.98 23.41
C LEU A 299 9.62 8.49 23.76
N LEU A 300 8.48 7.81 23.61
CA LEU A 300 8.31 6.39 23.95
C LEU A 300 9.24 5.49 23.12
N SER A 301 9.38 5.76 21.82
CA SER A 301 10.28 5.05 20.90
C SER A 301 11.77 5.22 21.22
N ARG A 302 12.17 6.26 21.98
CA ARG A 302 13.56 6.42 22.48
C ARG A 302 13.76 5.78 23.85
N ALA A 303 12.80 5.96 24.76
CA ALA A 303 12.85 5.40 26.11
C ALA A 303 12.92 3.86 26.09
N SER A 304 12.20 3.23 25.15
CA SER A 304 12.18 1.77 24.95
C SER A 304 13.51 1.16 24.51
N VAL A 305 14.43 1.96 23.93
CA VAL A 305 15.78 1.54 23.53
C VAL A 305 16.80 1.77 24.66
N GLY A 306 16.36 2.32 25.80
CA GLY A 306 17.21 2.59 26.96
C GLY A 306 17.96 3.93 26.90
N ASN A 307 17.70 4.75 25.88
CA ASN A 307 18.25 6.09 25.78
C ASN A 307 17.59 7.02 26.81
N GLN A 308 18.37 7.82 27.53
CA GLN A 308 17.82 8.91 28.34
C GLN A 308 17.16 9.94 27.44
N VAL A 309 15.84 10.10 27.58
CA VAL A 309 15.04 11.03 26.78
C VAL A 309 15.11 12.41 27.41
N SER A 310 16.20 13.13 27.15
CA SER A 310 16.34 14.53 27.54
C SER A 310 15.37 15.42 26.76
N ILE A 311 14.26 15.82 27.40
CA ILE A 311 13.41 16.90 26.91
C ILE A 311 14.08 18.25 27.19
N ASP A 312 14.16 19.10 26.17
CA ASP A 312 14.58 20.49 26.28
C ASP A 312 13.52 21.34 27.00
N GLU A 313 13.95 22.35 27.75
CA GLU A 313 13.07 23.16 28.60
C GLU A 313 11.98 23.89 27.79
N ASN A 314 12.26 24.28 26.55
CA ASN A 314 11.26 24.88 25.66
C ASN A 314 10.10 23.92 25.37
N TRP A 315 10.30 22.60 25.40
CA TRP A 315 9.22 21.62 25.22
C TRP A 315 8.38 21.44 26.48
N ARG A 316 8.99 21.47 27.67
CA ARG A 316 8.25 21.46 28.95
C ARG A 316 7.33 22.66 29.09
N ILE A 317 7.86 23.87 28.88
CA ILE A 317 7.10 25.13 28.95
C ILE A 317 5.89 25.07 28.01
N TRP A 318 6.09 24.63 26.76
CA TRP A 318 5.01 24.54 25.77
C TRP A 318 3.96 23.46 26.07
N LEU A 319 4.35 22.33 26.66
CA LEU A 319 3.41 21.31 27.13
C LEU A 319 2.59 21.81 28.31
N GLU A 320 3.20 22.52 29.25
CA GLU A 320 2.50 23.20 30.36
C GLU A 320 1.52 24.26 29.84
N GLU A 321 1.94 25.11 28.89
CA GLU A 321 1.04 26.04 28.19
C GLU A 321 -0.16 25.31 27.56
N CYS A 322 0.07 24.17 26.89
CA CYS A 322 -1.00 23.37 26.30
C CYS A 322 -1.90 22.67 27.34
N ARG A 323 -1.38 22.33 28.52
CA ARG A 323 -2.14 21.72 29.62
C ARG A 323 -3.21 22.66 30.18
N PHE A 324 -2.97 23.98 30.15
CA PHE A 324 -3.89 25.00 30.65
C PHE A 324 -4.80 25.63 29.58
N LEU A 325 -4.83 25.11 28.35
CA LEU A 325 -5.80 25.54 27.33
C LEU A 325 -7.19 24.94 27.58
N ASP A 326 -8.25 25.69 27.26
CA ASP A 326 -9.66 25.28 27.33
C ASP A 326 -10.06 24.25 26.24
N CYS A 327 -9.25 23.20 26.07
CA CYS A 327 -9.54 22.05 25.22
C CYS A 327 -9.21 20.75 25.96
N PRO A 328 -10.20 20.02 26.49
CA PRO A 328 -9.97 18.83 27.32
C PRO A 328 -9.08 17.77 26.66
N HIS A 329 -9.26 17.50 25.37
CA HIS A 329 -8.47 16.49 24.63
C HIS A 329 -6.99 16.89 24.48
N LEU A 330 -6.70 18.19 24.40
CA LEU A 330 -5.35 18.72 24.32
C LEU A 330 -4.70 18.77 25.70
N SER A 331 -5.45 19.21 26.71
CA SER A 331 -5.01 19.30 28.11
C SER A 331 -4.63 17.92 28.67
N ILE A 332 -5.45 16.88 28.43
CA ILE A 332 -5.17 15.50 28.84
C ILE A 332 -3.91 14.98 28.13
N ALA A 333 -3.82 15.12 26.80
CA ALA A 333 -2.66 14.64 26.04
C ALA A 333 -1.36 15.37 26.39
N ALA A 334 -1.42 16.64 26.84
CA ALA A 334 -0.28 17.35 27.39
C ALA A 334 0.12 16.81 28.78
N ALA A 335 -0.86 16.58 29.67
CA ALA A 335 -0.64 16.05 31.01
C ALA A 335 -0.02 14.63 30.98
N GLU A 336 -0.50 13.74 30.11
CA GLU A 336 0.08 12.40 29.89
C GLU A 336 1.57 12.44 29.56
N ILE A 337 2.05 13.50 28.90
CA ILE A 337 3.48 13.66 28.58
C ILE A 337 4.23 14.29 29.76
N CYS A 338 3.64 15.27 30.47
CA CYS A 338 4.26 15.84 31.67
C CYS A 338 4.47 14.78 32.77
N GLU A 339 3.61 13.77 32.89
CA GLU A 339 3.76 12.67 33.86
C GLU A 339 4.92 11.69 33.57
N LEU A 340 5.61 11.83 32.43
CA LEU A 340 6.77 11.00 32.07
C LEU A 340 8.13 11.58 32.56
N PHE A 341 8.15 12.71 33.29
CA PHE A 341 9.37 13.50 33.60
C PHE A 341 9.43 14.08 35.03
#